data_AF-A0A7V1XHS1-F1
#
_entry.id   AF-A0A7V1XHS1-F1
#
_cell.length_a   1.000
_cell.length_b   1.000
_cell.length_c   1.000
_cell.angle_alpha   90.00
_cell.angle_beta   90.00
_cell.angle_gamma   90.00
#
_symmetry.space_group_name_H-M   'P 1'
#
loop_
_entity.id
_entity.type
_entity.pdbx_description
1 polymer ?
#
loop_
_entity_poly.entity_id
_entity_poly.type
_entity_poly.pdbx_seq_one_letter_code
_entity_poly.pdbx_strand_id
1 'polypeptide(L)'
;MTKSHVVALLCCMLLCTSVESVRGEESLSFLTVLPEKKFVPSFTASGTEHRISYNKQLTRGIFIGSMGGMFPVANIRYNNVLCQMSAAATVYTSLQNAGVKYKVTNVDFYADIFFDFPISTTSVIRFGWGHTSHHLADDAIVPGVTPINYARDYYDLFFIHTVEQIHGFVYGGFYWSYSFLINNNIGRKILPEIGAEANLLSLSNSVAVYSAVDFKFRGELNYGATQSYQIGIISETAGFRALRFAYTFRTGVEDRGQFYYLRSTLHTVGVFFDF
;
A
#
# COMPACT_ATOMS: atom_id res chain seq x y z
N MET A 1 23.12 -6.23 -13.96
CA MET A 1 22.05 -5.27 -14.32
C MET A 1 21.34 -5.80 -15.55
N THR A 2 20.12 -6.29 -15.41
CA THR A 2 19.33 -6.87 -16.50
C THR A 2 18.71 -5.76 -17.36
N LYS A 3 18.51 -6.03 -18.66
CA LYS A 3 17.97 -5.07 -19.66
C LYS A 3 16.65 -4.38 -19.23
N SER A 4 15.89 -4.97 -18.30
CA SER A 4 14.67 -4.41 -17.73
C SER A 4 14.88 -3.14 -16.90
N HIS A 5 16.02 -2.97 -16.23
CA HIS A 5 16.30 -1.78 -15.42
C HIS A 5 16.55 -0.54 -16.29
N VAL A 6 17.09 -0.75 -17.49
CA VAL A 6 17.34 0.32 -18.48
C VAL A 6 16.03 0.86 -19.03
N VAL A 7 14.99 0.04 -19.17
CA VAL A 7 13.67 0.44 -19.70
C VAL A 7 12.89 1.30 -18.70
N ALA A 8 12.95 0.99 -17.40
CA ALA A 8 12.35 1.83 -16.37
C ALA A 8 13.02 3.21 -16.31
N LEU A 9 14.36 3.24 -16.38
CA LEU A 9 15.13 4.49 -16.46
C LEU A 9 14.80 5.27 -17.74
N LEU A 10 14.62 4.58 -18.88
CA LEU A 10 14.23 5.21 -20.14
C LEU A 10 12.80 5.77 -20.09
N CYS A 11 11.85 5.08 -19.46
CA CYS A 11 10.48 5.59 -19.30
C CYS A 11 10.46 6.82 -18.39
N CYS A 12 11.24 6.82 -17.30
CA CYS A 12 11.45 8.01 -16.47
C CYS A 12 12.07 9.15 -17.30
N MET A 13 13.08 8.88 -18.14
CA MET A 13 13.67 9.91 -18.99
C MET A 13 12.73 10.41 -20.09
N LEU A 14 11.90 9.55 -20.68
CA LEU A 14 10.91 9.95 -21.70
C LEU A 14 9.79 10.79 -21.10
N LEU A 15 9.33 10.48 -19.87
CA LEU A 15 8.38 11.32 -19.14
C LEU A 15 8.98 12.70 -18.82
N CYS A 16 10.28 12.77 -18.50
CA CYS A 16 10.98 14.03 -18.26
C CYS A 16 11.09 14.94 -19.50
N THR A 17 10.99 14.40 -20.73
CA THR A 17 11.12 15.21 -21.96
C THR A 17 9.84 15.92 -22.41
N SER A 18 8.70 15.68 -21.75
CA SER A 18 7.39 16.17 -22.20
C SER A 18 6.74 17.24 -21.32
N VAL A 19 7.41 17.70 -20.25
CA VAL A 19 6.89 18.76 -19.38
C VAL A 19 7.55 20.09 -19.75
N GLU A 20 6.85 20.88 -20.56
CA GLU A 20 7.26 22.26 -20.87
C GLU A 20 7.33 23.13 -19.61
N SER A 21 8.31 24.02 -19.63
CA SER A 21 8.81 24.83 -18.54
C SER A 21 7.84 25.92 -18.08
N VAL A 22 7.41 25.86 -16.81
CA VAL A 22 6.98 27.06 -16.08
C VAL A 22 8.17 27.60 -15.29
N ARG A 23 8.67 28.76 -15.73
CA ARG A 23 9.79 29.50 -15.13
C ARG A 23 9.36 30.16 -13.81
N GLY A 24 10.22 30.07 -12.81
CA GLY A 24 10.18 30.80 -11.55
C GLY A 24 11.35 30.35 -10.68
N GLU A 25 12.52 30.94 -10.88
CA GLU A 25 13.76 30.63 -10.16
C GLU A 25 13.68 31.08 -8.69
N GLU A 26 13.49 30.12 -7.79
CA GLU A 26 14.25 30.05 -6.57
C GLU A 26 15.27 28.91 -6.73
N SER A 27 16.49 29.09 -6.20
CA SER A 27 17.55 28.06 -6.17
C SER A 27 17.10 26.90 -5.29
N LEU A 28 16.22 26.06 -5.82
CA LEU A 28 15.78 24.83 -5.19
C LEU A 28 16.92 23.82 -5.33
N SER A 29 17.36 23.27 -4.20
CA SER A 29 18.43 22.28 -4.17
C SER A 29 18.13 21.12 -5.11
N PHE A 30 19.15 20.69 -5.87
CA PHE A 30 19.07 19.51 -6.74
C PHE A 30 18.61 18.26 -5.98
N LEU A 31 19.04 18.14 -4.72
CA LEU A 31 18.75 17.02 -3.85
C LEU A 31 18.33 17.53 -2.47
N THR A 32 17.20 17.03 -1.98
CA THR A 32 16.80 17.14 -0.56
C THR A 32 16.75 15.73 0.01
N VAL A 33 17.53 15.44 1.05
CA VAL A 33 17.58 14.12 1.70
C VAL A 33 16.61 14.10 2.87
N LEU A 34 15.88 12.99 3.04
CA LEU A 34 14.87 12.77 4.08
C LEU A 34 13.84 13.91 4.16
N PRO A 35 13.09 14.17 3.07
CA PRO A 35 12.13 15.26 3.05
C PRO A 35 11.01 15.03 4.07
N GLU A 36 10.53 16.11 4.66
CA GLU A 36 9.51 16.06 5.72
C GLU A 36 8.09 15.74 5.23
N LYS A 37 7.85 15.64 3.92
CA LYS A 37 6.51 15.40 3.38
C LYS A 37 6.57 14.36 2.27
N LYS A 38 5.54 13.52 2.23
CA LYS A 38 5.29 12.58 1.14
C LYS A 38 4.44 13.21 0.05
N PHE A 39 4.64 12.84 -1.20
CA PHE A 39 3.74 13.25 -2.29
C PHE A 39 2.47 12.41 -2.37
N VAL A 40 2.55 11.13 -1.99
CA VAL A 40 1.42 10.21 -2.04
C VAL A 40 1.01 9.83 -0.62
N PRO A 41 -0.27 10.03 -0.25
CA PRO A 41 -0.80 9.58 1.03
C PRO A 41 -0.86 8.04 1.09
N SER A 42 -0.94 7.48 2.28
CA SER A 42 -1.16 6.05 2.43
C SER A 42 -2.55 5.64 1.95
N PHE A 43 -2.64 4.51 1.25
CA PHE A 43 -3.92 3.96 0.79
C PHE A 43 -4.68 3.34 1.97
N THR A 44 -5.38 4.18 2.72
CA THR A 44 -6.00 3.94 4.02
C THR A 44 -6.80 2.64 4.14
N ALA A 45 -7.63 2.30 3.15
CA ALA A 45 -8.41 1.06 3.15
C ALA A 45 -7.63 -0.17 2.63
N SER A 46 -6.49 0.01 1.95
CA SER A 46 -5.70 -1.09 1.39
C SER A 46 -5.12 -1.96 2.49
N GLY A 47 -5.29 -3.27 2.34
CA GLY A 47 -4.87 -4.27 3.33
C GLY A 47 -3.39 -4.54 3.40
N THR A 48 -2.64 -4.05 2.42
CA THR A 48 -1.20 -4.30 2.24
C THR A 48 -0.38 -3.01 2.23
N GLU A 49 -0.97 -1.88 2.60
CA GLU A 49 -0.30 -0.58 2.65
C GLU A 49 0.71 -0.47 3.80
N HIS A 50 1.93 0.00 3.50
CA HIS A 50 3.03 0.06 4.47
C HIS A 50 2.75 0.97 5.66
N ARG A 51 2.45 0.37 6.81
CA ARG A 51 2.12 1.09 8.05
C ARG A 51 2.30 0.22 9.29
N ILE A 52 2.17 0.84 10.46
CA ILE A 52 1.96 0.13 11.71
C ILE A 52 0.45 0.03 11.96
N SER A 53 -0.04 -1.17 12.27
CA SER A 53 -1.45 -1.34 12.61
C SER A 53 -1.69 -2.50 13.57
N TYR A 54 -2.78 -2.41 14.31
CA TYR A 54 -3.28 -3.48 15.17
C TYR A 54 -4.79 -3.54 15.08
N ASN A 55 -5.31 -4.67 14.61
CA ASN A 55 -6.72 -4.88 14.31
C ASN A 55 -7.23 -6.10 15.05
N LYS A 56 -8.38 -5.97 15.70
CA LYS A 56 -9.13 -7.09 16.27
C LYS A 56 -10.26 -7.48 15.35
N GLN A 57 -10.32 -8.75 14.94
CA GLN A 57 -11.49 -9.29 14.28
C GLN A 57 -12.64 -9.42 15.28
N LEU A 58 -13.82 -8.90 14.94
CA LEU A 58 -14.96 -8.87 15.86
C LEU A 58 -15.64 -10.24 16.02
N THR A 59 -15.62 -11.06 14.97
CA THR A 59 -16.35 -12.34 14.93
C THR A 59 -15.50 -13.54 15.34
N ARG A 60 -14.18 -13.38 15.43
CA ARG A 60 -13.23 -14.45 15.73
C ARG A 60 -12.18 -13.92 16.69
N GLY A 61 -11.59 -14.78 17.52
CA GLY A 61 -10.45 -14.43 18.36
C GLY A 61 -9.17 -14.23 17.56
N ILE A 62 -9.20 -13.45 16.48
CA ILE A 62 -8.07 -13.20 15.58
C ILE A 62 -7.66 -11.74 15.73
N PHE A 63 -6.36 -11.51 15.87
CA PHE A 63 -5.76 -10.19 15.71
C PHE A 63 -4.93 -10.16 14.43
N ILE A 64 -4.92 -9.03 13.76
CA ILE A 64 -4.14 -8.79 12.54
C ILE A 64 -3.29 -7.56 12.79
N GLY A 65 -1.98 -7.71 12.69
CA GLY A 65 -1.02 -6.64 12.93
C GLY A 65 -0.13 -6.40 11.73
N SER A 66 0.35 -5.16 11.60
CA SER A 66 1.43 -4.81 10.70
C SER A 66 2.49 -4.00 11.42
N MET A 67 3.75 -4.20 11.09
CA MET A 67 4.88 -3.42 11.60
C MET A 67 5.79 -3.05 10.44
N GLY A 68 5.98 -1.75 10.25
CA GLY A 68 6.71 -1.20 9.11
C GLY A 68 6.24 0.21 8.77
N GLY A 69 6.61 0.66 7.59
CA GLY A 69 6.22 1.97 7.07
C GLY A 69 6.89 2.25 5.73
N MET A 70 6.51 3.38 5.15
CA MET A 70 7.14 3.95 3.96
C MET A 70 7.84 5.24 4.37
N PHE A 71 9.10 5.42 4.01
CA PHE A 71 9.88 6.59 4.37
C PHE A 71 10.39 7.28 3.12
N PRO A 72 10.12 8.58 2.93
CA PRO A 72 10.70 9.31 1.82
C PRO A 72 12.20 9.49 2.07
N VAL A 73 13.01 9.06 1.11
CA VAL A 73 14.48 9.04 1.22
C VAL A 73 15.08 10.28 0.60
N ALA A 74 14.56 10.72 -0.54
CA ALA A 74 15.11 11.87 -1.26
C ALA A 74 14.07 12.53 -2.17
N ASN A 75 14.12 13.85 -2.28
CA ASN A 75 13.57 14.59 -3.41
C ASN A 75 14.71 14.95 -4.37
N ILE A 76 14.55 14.61 -5.64
CA ILE A 76 15.50 14.88 -6.71
C ILE A 76 14.82 15.84 -7.69
N ARG A 77 15.46 16.96 -7.99
CA ARG A 77 14.97 17.95 -8.94
C ARG A 77 15.92 18.08 -10.13
N TYR A 78 15.41 17.85 -11.33
CA TYR A 78 16.17 17.98 -12.57
C TYR A 78 15.30 18.59 -13.68
N ASN A 79 15.75 19.68 -14.30
CA ASN A 79 15.04 20.38 -15.38
C ASN A 79 13.54 20.61 -15.08
N ASN A 80 13.23 21.19 -13.92
CA ASN A 80 11.87 21.42 -13.39
C ASN A 80 11.05 20.17 -13.05
N VAL A 81 11.54 18.96 -13.33
CA VAL A 81 10.92 17.72 -12.88
C VAL A 81 11.34 17.45 -11.45
N LEU A 82 10.36 17.26 -10.58
CA LEU A 82 10.54 16.82 -9.20
C LEU A 82 10.19 15.34 -9.10
N CYS A 83 11.04 14.56 -8.46
CA CYS A 83 10.80 13.15 -8.17
C CYS A 83 11.09 12.91 -6.70
N GLN A 84 10.18 12.23 -5.98
CA GLN A 84 10.44 11.77 -4.63
C GLN A 84 10.67 10.26 -4.62
N MET A 85 11.82 9.85 -4.13
CA MET A 85 12.15 8.45 -3.88
C MET A 85 11.78 8.08 -2.45
N SER A 86 11.04 6.98 -2.27
CA SER A 86 10.70 6.41 -0.97
C SER A 86 11.12 4.95 -0.89
N ALA A 87 11.47 4.50 0.32
CA ALA A 87 11.72 3.10 0.62
C ALA A 87 10.70 2.64 1.66
N ALA A 88 10.15 1.44 1.46
CA ALA A 88 9.13 0.89 2.32
C ALA A 88 9.41 -0.57 2.66
N ALA A 89 9.08 -0.95 3.87
CA ALA A 89 9.13 -2.34 4.31
C ALA A 89 8.04 -2.55 5.36
N THR A 90 7.33 -3.67 5.29
CA THR A 90 6.29 -4.00 6.27
C THR A 90 6.13 -5.50 6.42
N VAL A 91 5.96 -5.93 7.67
CA VAL A 91 5.61 -7.30 8.01
C VAL A 91 4.17 -7.33 8.48
N TYR A 92 3.36 -8.21 7.92
CA TYR A 92 2.00 -8.49 8.34
C TYR A 92 1.93 -9.83 9.06
N THR A 93 1.18 -9.86 10.15
CA THR A 93 0.97 -11.08 10.94
C THR A 93 -0.48 -11.20 11.34
N SER A 94 -0.95 -12.45 11.43
CA SER A 94 -2.21 -12.74 12.12
C SER A 94 -1.95 -13.63 13.33
N LEU A 95 -2.69 -13.37 14.39
CA LEU A 95 -2.63 -14.06 15.68
C LEU A 95 -3.98 -14.70 15.92
N GLN A 96 -4.04 -16.02 16.00
CA GLN A 96 -5.27 -16.75 16.27
C GLN A 96 -5.30 -17.23 17.73
N ASN A 97 -6.42 -16.98 18.42
CA ASN A 97 -6.66 -17.49 19.75
C ASN A 97 -6.67 -19.03 19.74
N ALA A 98 -5.85 -19.63 20.60
CA ALA A 98 -5.74 -21.06 20.84
C ALA A 98 -6.03 -21.40 22.32
N GLY A 99 -7.07 -20.80 22.88
CA GLY A 99 -7.48 -20.93 24.28
C GLY A 99 -6.81 -19.89 25.17
N VAL A 100 -5.75 -20.28 25.88
CA VAL A 100 -5.01 -19.42 26.82
C VAL A 100 -3.84 -18.66 26.17
N LYS A 101 -3.54 -18.93 24.90
CA LYS A 101 -2.43 -18.33 24.14
C LYS A 101 -2.91 -17.90 22.75
N TYR A 102 -2.16 -16.99 22.13
CA TYR A 102 -2.30 -16.67 20.71
C TYR A 102 -1.19 -17.36 19.94
N LYS A 103 -1.55 -17.96 18.80
CA LYS A 103 -0.60 -18.54 17.85
C LYS A 103 -0.42 -17.59 16.68
N VAL A 104 0.82 -17.32 16.29
CA VAL A 104 1.09 -16.64 15.02
C VAL A 104 0.70 -17.59 13.89
N THR A 105 -0.13 -17.16 12.96
CA THR A 105 -0.58 -18.01 11.85
C THR A 105 0.16 -17.75 10.55
N ASN A 106 0.61 -16.52 10.33
CA ASN A 106 1.34 -16.12 9.13
C ASN A 106 2.29 -14.97 9.42
N VAL A 107 3.31 -14.87 8.58
CA VAL A 107 4.24 -13.76 8.53
C VAL A 107 4.47 -13.42 7.06
N ASP A 108 3.96 -12.27 6.64
CA ASP A 108 4.00 -11.83 5.25
C ASP A 108 4.88 -10.57 5.16
N PHE A 109 5.91 -10.63 4.33
CA PHE A 109 6.90 -9.56 4.14
C PHE A 109 6.63 -8.80 2.86
N TYR A 110 6.78 -7.48 2.92
CA TYR A 110 6.75 -6.58 1.78
C TYR A 110 7.96 -5.64 1.87
N ALA A 111 8.62 -5.41 0.75
CA ALA A 111 9.73 -4.47 0.61
C ALA A 111 9.66 -3.80 -0.76
N ASP A 112 9.59 -2.47 -0.77
CA ASP A 112 9.24 -1.69 -1.95
C ASP A 112 10.08 -0.42 -2.04
N ILE A 113 10.39 0.01 -3.26
CA ILE A 113 10.99 1.31 -3.58
C ILE A 113 10.02 2.03 -4.50
N PHE A 114 9.66 3.26 -4.14
CA PHE A 114 8.73 4.10 -4.90
C PHE A 114 9.41 5.34 -5.45
N PHE A 115 8.90 5.80 -6.58
CA PHE A 115 9.25 7.03 -7.28
C PHE A 115 7.97 7.80 -7.58
N ASP A 116 7.79 8.91 -6.90
CA ASP A 116 6.60 9.74 -6.99
C ASP A 116 6.89 10.99 -7.83
N PHE A 117 6.14 11.15 -8.92
CA PHE A 117 6.26 12.24 -9.88
C PHE A 117 5.00 13.12 -9.79
N PRO A 118 5.05 14.26 -9.07
CA PRO A 118 3.96 15.24 -9.13
C PRO A 118 3.87 15.79 -10.55
N ILE A 119 2.73 15.54 -11.20
CA ILE A 119 2.44 16.06 -12.54
C ILE A 119 1.65 17.37 -12.49
N SER A 120 1.02 17.66 -11.34
CA SER A 120 0.33 18.91 -11.06
C SER A 120 0.28 19.14 -9.54
N THR A 121 -0.40 20.20 -9.10
CA THR A 121 -0.63 20.47 -7.66
C THR A 121 -1.57 19.44 -6.99
N THR A 122 -2.36 18.70 -7.77
CA THR A 122 -3.37 17.75 -7.25
C THR A 122 -3.16 16.32 -7.73
N SER A 123 -2.17 16.06 -8.59
CA SER A 123 -1.99 14.73 -9.19
C SER A 123 -0.54 14.27 -9.12
N VAL A 124 -0.37 12.98 -8.81
CA VAL A 124 0.92 12.31 -8.71
C VAL A 124 0.86 10.99 -9.45
N ILE A 125 1.91 10.69 -10.22
CA ILE A 125 2.15 9.36 -10.75
C ILE A 125 3.19 8.70 -9.86
N ARG A 126 2.85 7.54 -9.30
CA ARG A 126 3.75 6.69 -8.55
C ARG A 126 4.16 5.52 -9.41
N PHE A 127 5.46 5.29 -9.51
CA PHE A 127 6.03 4.06 -10.02
C PHE A 127 6.79 3.37 -8.89
N GLY A 128 6.71 2.05 -8.81
CA GLY A 128 7.45 1.31 -7.81
C GLY A 128 7.97 -0.03 -8.29
N TRP A 129 8.89 -0.55 -7.50
CA TRP A 129 9.46 -1.87 -7.64
C TRP A 129 9.51 -2.51 -6.27
N GLY A 130 8.99 -3.74 -6.17
CA GLY A 130 8.84 -4.40 -4.90
C GLY A 130 8.94 -5.91 -4.94
N HIS A 131 9.06 -6.46 -3.74
CA HIS A 131 9.07 -7.88 -3.45
C HIS A 131 8.11 -8.17 -2.30
N THR A 132 7.39 -9.29 -2.42
CA THR A 132 6.67 -9.86 -1.29
C THR A 132 6.93 -11.34 -1.15
N SER A 133 7.03 -11.81 0.09
CA SER A 133 7.13 -13.22 0.45
C SER A 133 6.20 -13.52 1.62
N HIS A 134 5.39 -14.57 1.49
CA HIS A 134 4.39 -14.90 2.50
C HIS A 134 4.69 -16.28 3.07
N HIS A 135 4.63 -16.41 4.38
CA HIS A 135 5.02 -17.64 5.09
C HIS A 135 3.98 -18.01 6.13
N LEU A 136 3.77 -19.31 6.32
CA LEU A 136 3.15 -19.80 7.55
C LEU A 136 4.18 -19.64 8.68
N ALA A 137 3.73 -19.18 9.83
CA ALA A 137 4.58 -19.17 11.01
C ALA A 137 4.78 -20.61 11.53
N ASP A 138 5.85 -20.85 12.27
CA ASP A 138 6.17 -22.19 12.81
C ASP A 138 5.02 -22.76 13.66
N ASP A 139 4.32 -21.91 14.41
CA ASP A 139 3.16 -22.26 15.25
C ASP A 139 1.88 -22.60 14.45
N ALA A 140 1.89 -22.33 13.14
CA ALA A 140 0.74 -22.41 12.23
C ALA A 140 0.69 -23.70 11.42
N ILE A 141 1.66 -24.61 11.59
CA ILE A 141 1.63 -25.92 10.95
C ILE A 141 0.51 -26.74 11.59
N VAL A 142 -0.71 -26.54 11.07
CA VAL A 142 -1.89 -27.33 11.39
C VAL A 142 -1.81 -28.62 10.55
N PRO A 143 -2.07 -29.80 11.13
CA PRO A 143 -2.20 -31.03 10.35
C PRO A 143 -3.19 -30.83 9.19
N GLY A 144 -2.72 -30.97 7.95
CA GLY A 144 -3.53 -30.86 6.74
C GLY A 144 -3.43 -29.54 5.96
N VAL A 145 -2.68 -28.53 6.42
CA VAL A 145 -2.34 -27.35 5.61
C VAL A 145 -0.95 -27.53 5.02
N THR A 146 -0.88 -27.67 3.70
CA THR A 146 0.41 -27.69 2.99
C THR A 146 0.90 -26.26 2.80
N PRO A 147 2.07 -25.89 3.35
CA PRO A 147 2.67 -24.58 3.08
C PRO A 147 2.80 -24.37 1.58
N ILE A 148 2.47 -23.17 1.11
CA ILE A 148 2.66 -22.80 -0.28
C ILE A 148 3.80 -21.82 -0.39
N ASN A 149 4.61 -21.90 -1.43
CA ASN A 149 5.62 -20.88 -1.67
C ASN A 149 4.94 -19.74 -2.40
N TYR A 150 4.47 -18.73 -1.67
CA TYR A 150 3.89 -17.53 -2.27
C TYR A 150 4.91 -16.40 -2.17
N ALA A 151 5.51 -16.05 -3.30
CA ALA A 151 6.41 -14.90 -3.41
C ALA A 151 6.27 -14.22 -4.77
N ARG A 152 6.44 -12.91 -4.82
CA ARG A 152 6.27 -12.14 -6.04
C ARG A 152 7.25 -10.98 -6.09
N ASP A 153 7.92 -10.84 -7.23
CA ASP A 153 8.58 -9.59 -7.60
C ASP A 153 7.73 -8.85 -8.64
N TYR A 154 7.56 -7.56 -8.45
CA TYR A 154 6.62 -6.77 -9.23
C TYR A 154 7.09 -5.35 -9.47
N TYR A 155 6.55 -4.76 -10.53
CA TYR A 155 6.49 -3.31 -10.68
C TYR A 155 5.07 -2.84 -10.36
N ASP A 156 4.93 -1.62 -9.87
CA ASP A 156 3.64 -0.96 -9.72
C ASP A 156 3.61 0.39 -10.43
N LEU A 157 2.43 0.76 -10.88
CA LEU A 157 2.14 2.05 -11.47
C LEU A 157 0.78 2.51 -10.98
N PHE A 158 0.75 3.65 -10.30
CA PHE A 158 -0.45 4.26 -9.75
C PHE A 158 -0.56 5.72 -10.15
N PHE A 159 -1.80 6.12 -10.42
CA PHE A 159 -2.21 7.51 -10.52
C PHE A 159 -2.99 7.87 -9.28
N ILE A 160 -2.65 9.00 -8.67
CA ILE A 160 -3.29 9.52 -7.46
C ILE A 160 -3.75 10.95 -7.76
N HIS A 161 -4.98 11.28 -7.37
CA HIS A 161 -5.56 12.59 -7.57
C HIS A 161 -6.32 13.05 -6.33
N THR A 162 -5.92 14.20 -5.79
CA THR A 162 -6.62 14.90 -4.71
C THR A 162 -7.92 15.50 -5.23
N VAL A 163 -9.03 15.24 -4.53
CA VAL A 163 -10.37 15.73 -4.89
C VAL A 163 -10.85 16.65 -3.78
N GLU A 164 -10.89 17.95 -4.06
CA GLU A 164 -11.22 18.99 -3.08
C GLU A 164 -12.63 18.83 -2.50
N GLN A 165 -13.61 18.42 -3.32
CA GLN A 165 -15.02 18.30 -2.91
C GLN A 165 -15.26 17.25 -1.82
N ILE A 166 -14.37 16.26 -1.70
CA ILE A 166 -14.44 15.22 -0.67
C ILE A 166 -13.31 15.36 0.36
N HIS A 167 -12.53 16.44 0.28
CA HIS A 167 -11.36 16.70 1.11
C HIS A 167 -10.45 15.47 1.24
N GLY A 168 -10.21 14.78 0.13
CA GLY A 168 -9.55 13.49 0.10
C GLY A 168 -8.91 13.21 -1.25
N PHE A 169 -8.79 11.93 -1.63
CA PHE A 169 -8.13 11.54 -2.87
C PHE A 169 -8.73 10.27 -3.46
N VAL A 170 -8.53 10.10 -4.76
CA VAL A 170 -8.80 8.86 -5.47
C VAL A 170 -7.49 8.33 -6.04
N TYR A 171 -7.40 7.02 -6.19
CA TYR A 171 -6.26 6.38 -6.82
C TYR A 171 -6.67 5.20 -7.69
N GLY A 172 -5.85 4.92 -8.69
CA GLY A 172 -6.02 3.78 -9.58
C GLY A 172 -4.70 3.38 -10.21
N GLY A 173 -4.47 2.08 -10.31
CA GLY A 173 -3.22 1.55 -10.79
C GLY A 173 -3.23 0.05 -10.93
N PHE A 174 -2.03 -0.51 -11.05
CA PHE A 174 -1.85 -1.95 -11.11
C PHE A 174 -0.45 -2.36 -10.65
N TYR A 175 -0.35 -3.60 -10.19
CA TYR A 175 0.90 -4.33 -10.06
C TYR A 175 1.09 -5.23 -11.27
N TRP A 176 2.31 -5.30 -11.81
CA TRP A 176 2.70 -6.28 -12.81
C TRP A 176 3.79 -7.19 -12.27
N SER A 177 3.45 -8.46 -12.11
CA SER A 177 4.31 -9.51 -11.56
C SER A 177 5.26 -10.04 -12.64
N TYR A 178 6.54 -9.68 -12.62
CA TYR A 178 7.49 -10.25 -13.59
C TYR A 178 8.04 -11.61 -13.12
N SER A 179 8.07 -11.83 -11.80
CA SER A 179 8.43 -13.08 -11.15
C SER A 179 7.34 -13.42 -10.13
N PHE A 180 6.79 -14.63 -10.20
CA PHE A 180 5.74 -15.07 -9.30
C PHE A 180 5.93 -16.55 -9.01
N LEU A 181 6.27 -16.85 -7.76
CA LEU A 181 6.34 -18.19 -7.22
C LEU A 181 5.01 -18.51 -6.51
N ILE A 182 4.34 -19.54 -6.99
CA ILE A 182 3.14 -20.14 -6.40
C ILE A 182 3.04 -21.60 -6.88
N ASN A 183 2.20 -22.42 -6.24
CA ASN A 183 2.10 -23.86 -6.53
C ASN A 183 1.46 -24.22 -7.89
N ASN A 184 1.12 -23.24 -8.73
CA ASN A 184 0.50 -23.41 -10.03
C ASN A 184 0.99 -22.34 -11.03
N ASN A 185 0.87 -22.63 -12.32
CA ASN A 185 1.23 -21.64 -13.34
C ASN A 185 0.19 -20.52 -13.40
N ILE A 186 0.62 -19.28 -13.25
CA ILE A 186 -0.23 -18.10 -13.34
C ILE A 186 -0.12 -17.50 -14.75
N GLY A 187 -1.21 -17.61 -15.52
CA GLY A 187 -1.30 -16.97 -16.84
C GLY A 187 -1.49 -15.43 -16.78
N ARG A 188 -2.08 -14.91 -15.69
CA ARG A 188 -2.43 -13.49 -15.54
C ARG A 188 -1.61 -12.83 -14.44
N LYS A 189 -0.70 -11.93 -14.82
CA LYS A 189 0.31 -11.34 -13.93
C LYS A 189 -0.02 -9.93 -13.43
N ILE A 190 -1.13 -9.36 -13.89
CA ILE A 190 -1.55 -7.98 -13.58
C ILE A 190 -2.58 -8.01 -12.46
N LEU A 191 -2.38 -7.18 -11.43
CA LEU A 191 -3.32 -6.97 -10.34
C LEU A 191 -3.74 -5.50 -10.29
N PRO A 192 -4.88 -5.15 -10.92
CA PRO A 192 -5.44 -3.81 -10.79
C PRO A 192 -5.85 -3.47 -9.35
N GLU A 193 -5.69 -2.22 -8.95
CA GLU A 193 -6.18 -1.69 -7.67
C GLU A 193 -6.73 -0.29 -7.88
N ILE A 194 -7.90 -0.03 -7.29
CA ILE A 194 -8.55 1.28 -7.29
C ILE A 194 -9.10 1.56 -5.90
N GLY A 195 -9.12 2.82 -5.50
CA GLY A 195 -9.69 3.21 -4.22
C GLY A 195 -9.84 4.71 -4.06
N ALA A 196 -10.37 5.08 -2.90
CA ALA A 196 -10.62 6.46 -2.56
C ALA A 196 -10.62 6.64 -1.04
N GLU A 197 -10.32 7.85 -0.61
CA GLU A 197 -10.48 8.34 0.75
C GLU A 197 -11.21 9.68 0.71
N ALA A 198 -12.10 9.90 1.67
CA ALA A 198 -12.84 11.13 1.86
C ALA A 198 -12.86 11.52 3.34
N ASN A 199 -12.60 12.79 3.62
CA ASN A 199 -12.85 13.38 4.93
C ASN A 199 -14.31 13.87 4.98
N LEU A 200 -15.11 13.22 5.81
CA LEU A 200 -16.56 13.43 5.87
C LEU A 200 -16.94 14.60 6.76
N LEU A 201 -16.22 14.78 7.87
CA LEU A 201 -16.54 15.79 8.87
C LEU A 201 -15.30 16.17 9.68
N SER A 202 -14.93 17.45 9.70
CA SER A 202 -13.91 17.96 10.62
C SER A 202 -14.49 18.15 12.03
N LEU A 203 -13.91 17.46 13.01
CA LEU A 203 -14.28 17.59 14.43
C LEU A 203 -13.44 18.68 15.12
N SER A 204 -12.22 18.90 14.65
CA SER A 204 -11.32 20.00 15.05
C SER A 204 -10.31 20.26 13.94
N ASN A 205 -9.36 21.19 14.16
CA ASN A 205 -8.27 21.47 13.21
C ASN A 205 -7.34 20.26 12.96
N SER A 206 -7.36 19.25 13.82
CA SER A 206 -6.45 18.10 13.78
C SER A 206 -7.17 16.76 13.82
N VAL A 207 -8.50 16.76 13.83
CA VAL A 207 -9.30 15.53 13.95
C VAL A 207 -10.46 15.57 12.97
N ALA A 208 -10.60 14.51 12.19
CA ALA A 208 -11.70 14.36 11.24
C ALA A 208 -12.30 12.94 11.28
N VAL A 209 -13.56 12.84 10.90
CA VAL A 209 -14.19 11.57 10.51
C VAL A 209 -13.89 11.35 9.03
N TYR A 210 -13.42 10.16 8.69
CA TYR A 210 -13.09 9.79 7.31
C TYR A 210 -13.76 8.48 6.91
N SER A 211 -13.87 8.28 5.61
CA SER A 211 -14.18 6.98 5.00
C SER A 211 -13.22 6.67 3.87
N ALA A 212 -12.90 5.40 3.68
CA ALA A 212 -12.06 4.95 2.58
C ALA A 212 -12.57 3.63 2.00
N VAL A 213 -12.29 3.43 0.72
CA VAL A 213 -12.60 2.19 -0.01
C VAL A 213 -11.39 1.77 -0.84
N ASP A 214 -11.18 0.46 -0.95
CA ASP A 214 -10.13 -0.15 -1.74
C ASP A 214 -10.62 -1.43 -2.40
N PHE A 215 -10.32 -1.58 -3.69
CA PHE A 215 -10.68 -2.73 -4.51
C PHE A 215 -9.43 -3.24 -5.22
N LYS A 216 -9.02 -4.45 -4.89
CA LYS A 216 -7.85 -5.12 -5.48
C LYS A 216 -8.28 -6.34 -6.26
N PHE A 217 -7.92 -6.42 -7.53
CA PHE A 217 -8.29 -7.52 -8.42
C PHE A 217 -7.10 -8.44 -8.64
N ARG A 218 -7.23 -9.70 -8.23
CA ARG A 218 -6.14 -10.68 -8.27
C ARG A 218 -6.12 -11.42 -9.61
N GLY A 219 -5.24 -11.03 -10.51
CA GLY A 219 -5.12 -11.61 -11.85
C GLY A 219 -4.99 -13.14 -11.83
N GLU A 220 -4.16 -13.63 -10.92
CA GLU A 220 -3.90 -15.05 -10.64
C GLU A 220 -5.11 -15.85 -10.16
N LEU A 221 -6.17 -15.16 -9.73
CA LEU A 221 -7.46 -15.74 -9.34
C LEU A 221 -8.57 -15.35 -10.30
N ASN A 222 -8.24 -15.20 -11.59
CA ASN A 222 -9.17 -14.77 -12.63
C ASN A 222 -9.87 -13.43 -12.31
N TYR A 223 -9.12 -12.49 -11.71
CA TYR A 223 -9.63 -11.20 -11.24
C TYR A 223 -10.68 -11.30 -10.13
N GLY A 224 -10.60 -12.34 -9.29
CA GLY A 224 -11.24 -12.32 -7.98
C GLY A 224 -10.83 -11.07 -7.21
N ALA A 225 -11.80 -10.37 -6.63
CA ALA A 225 -11.57 -9.09 -5.98
C ALA A 225 -11.51 -9.22 -4.45
N THR A 226 -10.58 -8.50 -3.84
CA THR A 226 -10.65 -8.08 -2.44
C THR A 226 -11.32 -6.71 -2.40
N GLN A 227 -12.30 -6.53 -1.52
CA GLN A 227 -12.97 -5.26 -1.28
C GLN A 227 -12.79 -4.88 0.18
N SER A 228 -12.35 -3.66 0.44
CA SER A 228 -12.09 -3.14 1.77
C SER A 228 -12.78 -1.80 1.94
N TYR A 229 -13.58 -1.67 2.98
CA TYR A 229 -14.35 -0.48 3.31
C TYR A 229 -13.99 -0.07 4.73
N GLN A 230 -13.62 1.17 4.94
CA GLN A 230 -13.16 1.68 6.22
C GLN A 230 -13.88 2.97 6.58
N ILE A 231 -14.26 3.11 7.84
CA ILE A 231 -14.78 4.35 8.41
C ILE A 231 -14.17 4.53 9.79
N GLY A 232 -13.78 5.75 10.13
CA GLY A 232 -13.09 5.99 11.38
C GLY A 232 -12.84 7.46 11.68
N ILE A 233 -12.03 7.67 12.72
CA ILE A 233 -11.52 8.97 13.13
C ILE A 233 -10.03 8.99 12.81
N ILE A 234 -9.59 10.04 12.16
CA ILE A 234 -8.18 10.36 11.91
C ILE A 234 -7.79 11.56 12.77
N SER A 235 -6.66 11.44 13.46
CA SER A 235 -5.99 12.54 14.13
C SER A 235 -4.67 12.81 13.41
N GLU A 236 -4.58 13.96 12.76
CA GLU A 236 -3.38 14.42 12.09
C GLU A 236 -2.58 15.31 13.03
N THR A 237 -1.29 15.00 13.19
CA THR A 237 -0.35 15.90 13.88
C THR A 237 0.47 16.66 12.84
N ALA A 238 1.02 17.83 13.20
CA ALA A 238 1.88 18.60 12.29
C ALA A 238 2.98 17.70 11.70
N GLY A 239 2.93 17.46 10.39
CA GLY A 239 3.80 16.51 9.68
C GLY A 239 3.02 15.42 8.94
N PHE A 240 3.68 14.29 8.69
CA PHE A 240 3.18 13.10 7.96
C PHE A 240 2.60 12.01 8.89
N ARG A 241 2.25 12.38 10.11
CA ARG A 241 1.90 11.44 11.17
C ARG A 241 0.42 11.48 11.47
N ALA A 242 -0.27 10.40 11.11
CA ALA A 242 -1.68 10.21 11.41
C ALA A 242 -1.87 9.04 12.36
N LEU A 243 -2.70 9.24 13.37
CA LEU A 243 -3.27 8.18 14.19
C LEU A 243 -4.72 7.97 13.75
N ARG A 244 -5.06 6.75 13.35
CA ARG A 244 -6.44 6.40 13.00
C ARG A 244 -7.01 5.34 13.92
N PHE A 245 -8.26 5.52 14.29
CA PHE A 245 -9.09 4.47 14.87
C PHE A 245 -10.24 4.21 13.92
N ALA A 246 -10.38 2.96 13.46
CA ALA A 246 -11.35 2.66 12.41
C ALA A 246 -11.97 1.29 12.53
N TYR A 247 -13.21 1.22 12.06
CA TYR A 247 -13.87 0.00 11.70
C TYR A 247 -13.59 -0.31 10.23
N THR A 248 -13.23 -1.56 9.93
CA THR A 248 -12.99 -2.03 8.57
C THR A 248 -13.87 -3.25 8.29
N PHE A 249 -14.60 -3.19 7.18
CA PHE A 249 -15.28 -4.33 6.58
C PHE A 249 -14.49 -4.75 5.35
N ARG A 250 -13.99 -5.99 5.32
CA ARG A 250 -13.28 -6.55 4.18
C ARG A 250 -13.96 -7.83 3.72
N THR A 251 -14.11 -8.00 2.42
CA THR A 251 -14.71 -9.21 1.84
C THR A 251 -14.09 -9.54 0.49
N GLY A 252 -14.13 -10.82 0.11
CA GLY A 252 -13.60 -11.28 -1.18
C GLY A 252 -12.48 -12.28 -1.02
N VAL A 253 -11.51 -12.26 -1.94
CA VAL A 253 -10.31 -13.12 -1.84
C VAL A 253 -9.37 -12.60 -0.75
N GLU A 254 -8.59 -13.49 -0.15
CA GLU A 254 -7.61 -13.11 0.88
C GLU A 254 -6.39 -12.43 0.26
N ASP A 255 -5.90 -11.34 0.87
CA ASP A 255 -4.64 -10.70 0.47
C ASP A 255 -3.42 -11.50 0.93
N ARG A 256 -3.59 -12.29 2.00
CA ARG A 256 -2.54 -13.14 2.57
C ARG A 256 -2.17 -14.25 1.60
N GLY A 257 -0.93 -14.24 1.15
CA GLY A 257 -0.37 -15.14 0.15
C GLY A 257 -0.59 -16.61 0.47
N GLN A 258 -0.37 -17.04 1.72
CA GLN A 258 -0.62 -18.43 2.16
C GLN A 258 -2.08 -18.87 2.02
N PHE A 259 -3.01 -17.91 2.04
CA PHE A 259 -4.44 -18.12 2.00
C PHE A 259 -5.06 -17.57 0.72
N TYR A 260 -4.27 -17.26 -0.31
CA TYR A 260 -4.68 -16.43 -1.45
C TYR A 260 -5.96 -16.89 -2.15
N TYR A 261 -6.18 -18.20 -2.25
CA TYR A 261 -7.34 -18.82 -2.91
C TYR A 261 -8.61 -18.83 -2.03
N LEU A 262 -8.47 -18.58 -0.73
CA LEU A 262 -9.59 -18.53 0.19
C LEU A 262 -10.36 -17.23 0.01
N ARG A 263 -11.66 -17.34 0.28
CA ARG A 263 -12.54 -16.17 0.42
C ARG A 263 -12.86 -15.96 1.88
N SER A 264 -12.89 -14.71 2.31
CA SER A 264 -13.24 -14.36 3.67
C SER A 264 -14.09 -13.10 3.72
N THR A 265 -14.76 -12.97 4.86
CA THR A 265 -15.46 -11.76 5.25
C THR A 265 -15.01 -11.42 6.67
N LEU A 266 -14.45 -10.23 6.83
CA LEU A 266 -13.80 -9.77 8.04
C LEU A 266 -14.44 -8.46 8.48
N HIS A 267 -14.74 -8.39 9.76
CA HIS A 267 -15.13 -7.16 10.45
C HIS A 267 -14.04 -6.90 11.48
N THR A 268 -13.33 -5.79 11.36
CA THR A 268 -12.25 -5.44 12.30
C THR A 268 -12.47 -4.06 12.89
N VAL A 269 -11.96 -3.88 14.10
CA VAL A 269 -11.72 -2.57 14.70
C VAL A 269 -10.24 -2.49 14.99
N GLY A 270 -9.60 -1.40 14.60
CA GLY A 270 -8.15 -1.29 14.72
C GLY A 270 -7.66 0.13 14.89
N VAL A 271 -6.39 0.19 15.30
CA VAL A 271 -5.58 1.39 15.37
C VAL A 271 -4.53 1.32 14.28
N PHE A 272 -4.31 2.43 13.59
CA PHE A 272 -3.33 2.57 12.51
C PHE A 272 -2.46 3.79 12.78
N PHE A 273 -1.17 3.65 12.51
CA PHE A 273 -0.21 4.73 12.56
C PHE A 273 0.42 4.85 11.19
N ASP A 274 0.11 5.95 10.51
CA ASP A 274 0.68 6.26 9.21
C ASP A 274 1.82 7.26 9.44
N PHE A 275 3.01 6.92 8.91
CA PHE A 275 4.23 7.72 8.90
C PHE A 275 4.76 7.65 7.49
#